data_AF-A0AAW7BP38-F1
#
_entry.id   AF-A0AAW7BP38-F1
#
_cell.length_a   1.000
_cell.length_b   1.000
_cell.length_c   1.000
_cell.angle_alpha   90.00
_cell.angle_beta   90.00
_cell.angle_gamma   90.00
#
_symmetry.space_group_name_H-M   'P 1'
#
loop_
_entity.id
_entity.type
_entity.pdbx_description
1 polymer ?
#
loop_
_entity_poly.entity_id
_entity_poly.type
_entity_poly.pdbx_seq_one_letter_code
_entity_poly.pdbx_strand_id
1 'polypeptide(L)'
;WLFSPHHPFQPAEAVRRQFPDTDEGRYLAVLKQLGNNVSRLLDSLRASGQLDNTLVVCTSDNGSPTRARDSNWPLAVTKMTYLEGGVRTPL
;
A
#
# COMPACT_ATOMS: atom_id res chain seq x y z
N TRP A 1 -4.83 11.08 1.61
CA TRP A 1 -5.28 9.68 1.42
C TRP A 1 -4.60 9.11 0.21
N LEU A 2 -3.93 7.97 0.34
CA LEU A 2 -3.26 7.30 -0.77
C LEU A 2 -4.27 6.29 -1.32
N PHE A 3 -4.80 6.52 -2.52
CA PHE A 3 -5.75 5.62 -3.18
C PHE A 3 -5.15 4.23 -3.46
N SER A 4 -3.82 4.13 -3.46
CA SER A 4 -3.05 2.91 -3.67
C SER A 4 -3.21 1.91 -2.51
N PRO A 5 -3.31 0.59 -2.77
CA PRO A 5 -3.18 -0.07 -4.07
C PRO A 5 -4.54 -0.42 -4.71
N HIS A 6 -5.59 0.40 -4.60
CA HIS A 6 -6.88 0.09 -5.19
C HIS A 6 -6.78 -0.07 -6.73
N HIS A 7 -7.43 -1.10 -7.29
CA HIS A 7 -7.51 -1.31 -8.74
C HIS A 7 -8.34 -0.18 -9.41
N PRO A 8 -8.00 0.30 -10.63
CA PRO A 8 -6.90 -0.16 -11.49
C PRO A 8 -5.51 0.28 -11.01
N PHE A 9 -4.51 -0.58 -11.20
CA PHE A 9 -3.13 -0.30 -10.79
C PHE A 9 -2.45 0.68 -11.75
N GLN A 10 -2.38 1.95 -11.35
CA GLN A 10 -1.88 3.06 -12.16
C GLN A 10 -0.67 3.76 -11.51
N PRO A 11 0.49 3.09 -11.42
CA PRO A 11 1.72 3.71 -10.93
C PRO A 11 2.23 4.76 -11.93
N ALA A 12 3.00 5.73 -11.43
CA ALA A 12 3.73 6.69 -12.24
C ALA A 12 4.70 5.95 -13.17
N GLU A 13 4.85 6.45 -14.39
CA GLU A 13 5.62 5.80 -15.45
C GLU A 13 7.05 5.44 -15.04
N ALA A 14 7.70 6.32 -14.27
CA ALA A 14 9.05 6.11 -13.76
C ALA A 14 9.18 4.87 -12.85
N VAL A 15 8.11 4.52 -12.12
CA VAL A 15 8.06 3.31 -11.28
C VAL A 15 7.53 2.14 -12.09
N ARG A 16 6.51 2.35 -12.96
CA ARG A 16 5.92 1.32 -13.81
C ARG A 16 6.98 0.55 -14.62
N ARG A 17 7.92 1.26 -15.23
CA ARG A 17 8.99 0.68 -16.07
C ARG A 17 9.95 -0.26 -15.32
N GLN A 18 9.96 -0.24 -13.99
CA GLN A 18 10.82 -1.10 -13.17
C GLN A 18 10.23 -2.51 -12.98
N PHE A 19 8.97 -2.72 -13.40
CA PHE A 19 8.23 -3.97 -13.22
C PHE A 19 7.67 -4.45 -14.56
N PRO A 20 7.39 -5.75 -14.72
CA PRO A 20 6.70 -6.27 -15.90
C PRO A 20 5.36 -5.55 -16.14
N ASP A 21 4.98 -5.34 -17.40
CA ASP A 21 3.68 -4.75 -17.75
C ASP A 21 2.54 -5.77 -17.68
N THR A 22 2.38 -6.37 -16.51
CA THR A 22 1.31 -7.30 -16.15
C THR A 22 0.49 -6.71 -15.00
N ASP A 23 -0.69 -7.26 -14.71
CA ASP A 23 -1.49 -6.79 -13.57
C ASP A 23 -0.73 -6.91 -12.24
N GLU A 24 -0.05 -8.05 -12.03
CA GLU A 24 0.83 -8.28 -10.89
C GLU A 24 2.02 -7.31 -10.84
N GLY A 25 2.68 -7.05 -11.97
CA GLY A 25 3.79 -6.12 -12.04
C GLY A 25 3.36 -4.68 -11.74
N ARG A 26 2.18 -4.26 -12.24
CA ARG A 26 1.60 -2.95 -11.92
C ARG A 26 1.20 -2.86 -10.45
N TYR A 27 0.66 -3.91 -9.84
CA TYR A 27 0.41 -3.96 -8.40
C TYR A 27 1.70 -3.73 -7.59
N LEU A 28 2.77 -4.47 -7.91
CA LEU A 28 4.06 -4.32 -7.25
C LEU A 28 4.66 -2.91 -7.45
N ALA A 29 4.50 -2.33 -8.65
CA ALA A 29 4.91 -0.96 -8.93
C ALA A 29 4.13 0.07 -8.09
N VAL A 30 2.83 -0.13 -7.87
CA VAL A 30 2.03 0.71 -6.97
C VAL A 30 2.51 0.60 -5.52
N LEU A 31 2.83 -0.60 -5.04
CA LEU A 31 3.42 -0.79 -3.70
C LEU A 31 4.78 -0.09 -3.57
N LYS A 32 5.65 -0.20 -4.59
CA LYS A 32 6.94 0.49 -4.61
C LYS A 32 6.76 2.01 -4.55
N GLN A 33 5.81 2.56 -5.32
CA GLN A 33 5.50 3.98 -5.29
C GLN A 33 4.95 4.44 -3.94
N LEU A 34 4.09 3.63 -3.31
CA LEU A 34 3.60 3.90 -1.97
C LEU A 34 4.76 4.01 -0.96
N GLY A 35 5.69 3.04 -0.98
CA GLY A 35 6.88 3.08 -0.12
C GLY A 35 7.79 4.29 -0.39
N ASN A 36 7.97 4.68 -1.65
CA ASN A 36 8.71 5.90 -2.01
C ASN A 36 8.03 7.16 -1.45
N ASN A 37 6.70 7.24 -1.51
CA ASN A 37 5.94 8.38 -0.97
C ASN A 37 6.01 8.47 0.55
N VAL A 38 5.94 7.32 1.25
CA VAL A 38 6.16 7.27 2.70
C VAL A 38 7.58 7.73 3.05
N SER A 39 8.58 7.27 2.31
CA SER A 39 9.98 7.70 2.52
C SER A 39 10.12 9.22 2.37
N ARG A 40 9.54 9.80 1.30
CA ARG A 40 9.52 11.25 1.08
C ARG A 40 8.86 12.03 2.23
N LEU A 41 7.77 11.52 2.79
CA LEU A 41 7.12 12.13 3.95
C LEU A 41 8.05 12.11 5.17
N LEU A 42 8.64 10.96 5.47
CA LEU A 42 9.54 10.79 6.62
C LEU A 42 10.79 11.66 6.48
N ASP A 43 11.36 11.76 5.28
CA ASP A 43 12.52 12.60 5.01
C ASP A 43 12.21 14.08 5.18
N SER A 44 11.01 14.53 4.74
CA SER A 44 10.54 15.89 5.01
C SER A 44 10.39 16.17 6.51
N LEU A 45 9.84 15.22 7.29
CA LEU A 45 9.71 15.36 8.74
C LEU A 45 11.07 15.38 9.45
N ARG A 46 12.07 14.62 8.95
CA ARG A 46 13.45 14.68 9.45
C ARG A 46 14.07 16.04 9.15
N ALA A 47 13.96 16.50 7.91
CA ALA A 47 14.56 17.76 7.46
C ALA A 47 13.97 18.97 8.20
N SER A 48 12.68 18.91 8.58
CA SER A 48 12.03 19.97 9.37
C SER A 48 12.25 19.85 10.88
N GLY A 49 12.93 18.81 11.36
CA GLY A 49 13.13 18.54 12.80
C GLY A 49 11.87 18.11 13.56
N GLN A 50 10.81 17.71 12.84
CA GLN A 50 9.52 17.35 13.44
C GLN A 50 9.38 15.85 13.72
N LEU A 51 10.20 15.01 13.10
CA LEU A 51 10.04 13.55 13.17
C LEU A 51 10.03 13.04 14.62
N ASP A 52 10.93 13.55 15.47
CA ASP A 52 11.13 13.05 16.83
C ASP A 52 9.91 13.22 17.74
N ASN A 53 9.02 14.16 17.41
CA ASN A 53 7.77 14.40 18.14
C ASN A 53 6.52 14.18 17.25
N THR A 54 6.62 13.27 16.28
CA THR A 54 5.50 12.90 15.39
C THR A 54 5.22 11.41 15.49
N LEU A 55 3.99 11.05 15.86
CA LEU A 55 3.49 9.68 15.73
C LEU A 55 2.97 9.46 14.30
N VAL A 56 3.62 8.56 13.55
CA VAL A 56 3.16 8.14 12.23
C VAL A 56 2.48 6.78 12.34
N VAL A 57 1.20 6.71 11.99
CA VAL A 57 0.43 5.48 11.95
C VAL A 57 0.21 5.08 10.49
N CYS A 58 0.58 3.85 10.13
CA CYS A 58 0.35 3.30 8.80
C CYS A 58 -0.63 2.15 8.91
N THR A 59 -1.77 2.24 8.23
CA THR A 59 -2.79 1.19 8.26
C THR A 59 -3.51 1.07 6.92
N SER A 60 -4.31 0.02 6.77
CA SER A 60 -5.20 -0.18 5.63
C SER A 60 -6.66 0.04 6.04
N ASP A 61 -7.50 0.44 5.08
CA ASP A 61 -8.93 0.70 5.27
C ASP A 61 -9.77 -0.59 5.37
N ASN A 62 -9.30 -1.66 4.74
CA ASN A 62 -9.92 -3.00 4.73
C ASN A 62 -8.90 -4.06 4.33
N GLY A 63 -9.24 -5.33 4.49
CA GLY A 63 -8.43 -6.43 3.95
C GLY A 63 -8.32 -6.43 2.41
N SER A 64 -7.39 -7.22 1.89
CA SER A 64 -7.11 -7.35 0.46
C SER A 64 -8.28 -8.01 -0.30
N PRO A 65 -8.55 -7.62 -1.54
CA PRO A 65 -9.49 -8.31 -2.44
C PRO A 65 -8.91 -9.58 -3.11
N THR A 66 -7.64 -9.92 -2.84
CA THR A 66 -6.86 -11.06 -3.39
C THR A 66 -7.00 -11.18 -4.91
N ARG A 67 -6.70 -10.10 -5.63
CA ARG A 67 -6.87 -10.00 -7.10
C ARG A 67 -5.57 -10.14 -7.89
N ALA A 68 -4.44 -9.82 -7.28
CA ALA A 68 -3.11 -9.91 -7.86
C ALA A 68 -2.18 -10.62 -6.86
N ARG A 69 -1.04 -10.02 -6.52
CA ARG A 69 -0.12 -10.54 -5.49
C ARG A 69 -0.53 -10.17 -4.06
N ASP A 70 -1.65 -9.49 -3.88
CA ASP A 70 -2.20 -9.15 -2.57
C ASP A 70 -2.80 -10.38 -1.86
N SER A 71 -2.65 -10.44 -0.54
CA SER A 71 -3.04 -11.60 0.27
C SER A 71 -3.48 -11.19 1.66
N ASN A 72 -4.46 -11.93 2.21
CA ASN A 72 -4.85 -11.85 3.62
C ASN A 72 -4.33 -13.02 4.44
N TRP A 73 -3.54 -13.93 3.87
CA TRP A 73 -3.06 -15.12 4.58
C TRP A 73 -2.39 -14.76 5.92
N PRO A 74 -2.69 -15.44 7.04
CA PRO A 74 -3.51 -16.67 7.17
C PRO A 74 -5.00 -16.43 7.47
N LEU A 75 -5.49 -15.20 7.29
CA LEU A 75 -6.85 -14.80 7.64
C LEU A 75 -7.85 -15.26 6.59
N ALA A 76 -9.05 -15.64 7.05
CA ALA A 76 -10.12 -16.09 6.17
C ALA A 76 -10.71 -14.93 5.36
N VAL A 77 -11.03 -15.19 4.09
CA VAL A 77 -11.77 -14.32 3.14
C VAL A 77 -11.13 -12.94 2.86
N THR A 78 -11.88 -12.02 2.25
CA THR A 78 -11.36 -10.85 1.53
C THR A 78 -12.18 -9.58 1.77
N LYS A 79 -11.79 -8.47 1.13
CA LYS A 79 -12.55 -7.22 1.07
C LYS A 79 -14.06 -7.47 0.84
N MET A 80 -14.91 -6.68 1.51
CA MET A 80 -16.38 -6.78 1.51
C MET A 80 -16.94 -7.96 2.33
N THR A 81 -16.18 -8.49 3.29
CA THR A 81 -16.65 -9.52 4.22
C THR A 81 -16.43 -9.07 5.67
N TYR A 82 -17.14 -9.70 6.61
CA TYR A 82 -17.05 -9.38 8.04
C TYR A 82 -16.08 -10.27 8.83
N LEU A 83 -15.39 -11.20 8.17
CA LEU A 83 -14.40 -12.07 8.83
C LEU A 83 -13.01 -11.41 8.78
N GLU A 84 -12.04 -12.02 9.47
CA GLU A 84 -10.71 -11.45 9.69
C GLU A 84 -10.04 -10.90 8.42
N GLY A 85 -10.05 -11.61 7.29
CA GLY A 85 -9.44 -11.13 6.05
C GLY A 85 -10.19 -10.00 5.34
N GLY A 86 -11.38 -9.62 5.82
CA GLY A 86 -12.11 -8.44 5.36
C GLY A 86 -11.91 -7.22 6.27
N VAL A 87 -11.85 -7.43 7.60
CA VAL A 87 -11.89 -6.34 8.60
C VAL A 87 -10.58 -6.13 9.37
N ARG A 88 -9.70 -7.13 9.45
CA ARG A 88 -8.41 -7.01 10.13
C ARG A 88 -7.35 -6.55 9.15
N THR A 89 -6.62 -5.51 9.51
CA THR A 89 -5.63 -4.86 8.65
C THR A 89 -4.26 -4.78 9.32
N PRO A 90 -3.18 -4.56 8.56
CA PRO A 90 -1.91 -4.16 9.12
C PRO A 90 -2.03 -2.82 9.86
N LEU A 91 -1.31 -2.69 10.97
CA LEU A 91 -1.11 -1.47 11.76
C LEU A 91 0.30 -1.50 12.36
#